data_AF-A0A0N0JCI7-F1
#
_entry.id   AF-A0A0N0JCI7-F1
#
_cell.length_a   1.000
_cell.length_b   1.000
_cell.length_c   1.000
_cell.angle_alpha   90.00
_cell.angle_beta   90.00
_cell.angle_gamma   90.00
#
_symmetry.space_group_name_H-M   'P 1'
#
loop_
_entity.id
_entity.type
_entity.pdbx_description
1 polymer ?
#
loop_
_entity_poly.entity_id
_entity_poly.type
_entity_poly.pdbx_seq_one_letter_code
_entity_poly.pdbx_strand_id
1 'polypeptide(L)'
;MWVPAAQAQTIDLGALKPDQCAGPYKHDDATKACVRDDDKMAQITLSSQCVGDGVAWKDGACSFVPDKAPKPTCGTAIPDLAVKDGKCVVQRSTPRSAPGQYVGDCFKVVAEPQPNDLGFSRGERLVVQSQTDEGDDKLLRVARAERASFGGLPIPYFCSATGPELKQVRASQLNAAGASRLGWTYGVLTMPFKYYRHDKSFSSGASIGPYVGRRSGAAGSAITFAVAATIGSVKGEVRDATTNTVTGTPELMAYSVAFGWMYDISKAPGVKPFKIGLFFGQDRVSGDKVANYKQNGRGWVAFQIGFDFTDN
;
A
#
# COMPACT_ATOMS: atom_id res chain seq x y z
N MET A 1 5.99 -2.59 28.42
CA MET A 1 5.36 -1.27 28.22
C MET A 1 4.20 -1.49 27.25
N TRP A 2 2.96 -1.35 27.70
CA TRP A 2 1.76 -1.55 26.87
C TRP A 2 1.52 -0.27 26.07
N VAL A 3 1.63 -0.31 24.75
CA VAL A 3 1.25 0.82 23.89
C VAL A 3 -0.25 0.71 23.65
N PRO A 4 -1.07 1.71 24.03
CA PRO A 4 -2.50 1.67 23.74
C PRO A 4 -2.71 1.54 22.22
N ALA A 5 -3.66 0.70 21.81
CA ALA A 5 -4.03 0.59 20.40
C ALA A 5 -4.38 1.99 19.88
N ALA A 6 -3.72 2.47 18.83
CA ALA A 6 -4.08 3.80 18.33
C ALA A 6 -5.53 3.76 17.85
N GLN A 7 -6.27 4.77 18.26
CA GLN A 7 -7.68 4.89 17.95
C GLN A 7 -7.85 4.91 16.43
N ALA A 8 -8.78 4.10 15.93
CA ALA A 8 -9.18 4.13 14.53
C ALA A 8 -9.55 5.57 14.18
N GLN A 9 -8.79 6.17 13.27
CA GLN A 9 -9.05 7.55 12.91
C GLN A 9 -10.31 7.59 12.07
N THR A 10 -11.29 8.32 12.61
CA THR A 10 -12.53 8.63 11.93
C THR A 10 -12.29 9.93 11.18
N ILE A 11 -12.20 9.87 9.85
CA ILE A 11 -12.15 11.09 9.04
C ILE A 11 -13.56 11.37 8.57
N ASP A 12 -14.12 12.48 9.04
CA ASP A 12 -15.45 12.91 8.62
C ASP A 12 -15.42 13.32 7.15
N LEU A 13 -16.21 12.62 6.38
CA LEU A 13 -16.50 12.92 5.00
C LEU A 13 -17.78 13.81 4.95
N GLY A 14 -18.56 13.91 6.00
CA GLY A 14 -19.75 14.75 6.01
C GLY A 14 -20.97 13.97 5.57
N ALA A 15 -22.02 14.72 5.18
CA ALA A 15 -23.37 14.20 5.10
C ALA A 15 -23.52 13.11 4.03
N LEU A 16 -24.26 12.06 4.38
CA LEU A 16 -24.66 11.00 3.47
C LEU A 16 -25.43 11.61 2.29
N LYS A 17 -25.13 11.17 1.06
CA LYS A 17 -25.89 11.62 -0.11
C LYS A 17 -27.25 10.90 -0.19
N PRO A 18 -28.27 11.47 -0.85
CA PRO A 18 -29.61 10.88 -0.93
C PRO A 18 -29.69 9.49 -1.57
N ASP A 19 -28.67 9.09 -2.34
CA ASP A 19 -28.58 7.85 -3.12
C ASP A 19 -27.87 6.69 -2.40
N GLN A 20 -27.63 6.81 -1.10
CA GLN A 20 -26.78 5.88 -0.33
C GLN A 20 -27.52 4.77 0.44
N CYS A 21 -28.85 4.74 0.32
CA CYS A 21 -29.70 3.65 0.80
C CYS A 21 -30.01 2.67 -0.34
N ALA A 22 -29.80 1.38 -0.12
CA ALA A 22 -30.10 0.35 -1.10
C ALA A 22 -31.62 0.12 -1.21
N GLY A 23 -32.11 -0.15 -2.42
CA GLY A 23 -33.54 -0.46 -2.64
C GLY A 23 -34.45 0.72 -2.32
N PRO A 24 -35.78 0.53 -2.16
CA PRO A 24 -36.80 1.59 -2.07
C PRO A 24 -36.78 2.30 -0.71
N TYR A 25 -35.60 2.75 -0.31
CA TYR A 25 -35.33 3.53 0.87
C TYR A 25 -34.68 4.83 0.45
N LYS A 26 -34.93 5.87 1.23
CA LYS A 26 -34.29 7.17 1.12
C LYS A 26 -33.58 7.50 2.41
N HIS A 27 -32.52 8.31 2.32
CA HIS A 27 -31.86 8.81 3.51
C HIS A 27 -32.76 9.86 4.18
N ASP A 28 -32.97 9.72 5.48
CA ASP A 28 -33.59 10.75 6.32
C ASP A 28 -32.52 11.49 7.12
N ASP A 29 -32.35 12.77 6.83
CA ASP A 29 -31.37 13.62 7.49
C ASP A 29 -31.65 13.84 8.98
N ALA A 30 -32.89 13.71 9.44
CA ALA A 30 -33.24 13.91 10.85
C ALA A 30 -32.83 12.70 11.70
N THR A 31 -33.18 11.50 11.24
CA THR A 31 -32.88 10.24 11.96
C THR A 31 -31.53 9.65 11.59
N LYS A 32 -30.88 10.18 10.55
CA LYS A 32 -29.64 9.63 9.96
C LYS A 32 -29.75 8.16 9.55
N ALA A 33 -30.97 7.71 9.24
CA ALA A 33 -31.29 6.34 8.89
C ALA A 33 -31.83 6.23 7.45
N CYS A 34 -31.91 5.01 6.94
CA CYS A 34 -32.65 4.72 5.72
C CYS A 34 -34.12 4.52 6.09
N VAL A 35 -34.99 5.40 5.59
CA VAL A 35 -36.44 5.32 5.79
C VAL A 35 -37.12 4.86 4.52
N ARG A 36 -38.35 4.38 4.66
CA ARG A 36 -39.17 3.89 3.55
C ARG A 36 -39.36 5.00 2.50
N ASP A 37 -39.23 4.63 1.23
CA ASP A 37 -39.56 5.45 0.09
C ASP A 37 -40.73 4.79 -0.64
N ASP A 38 -41.95 5.13 -0.21
CA ASP A 38 -43.19 4.51 -0.71
C ASP A 38 -43.37 4.74 -2.22
N ASP A 39 -42.89 5.88 -2.74
CA ASP A 39 -42.94 6.21 -4.16
C ASP A 39 -42.06 5.26 -4.98
N LYS A 40 -40.84 4.97 -4.50
CA LYS A 40 -39.96 3.97 -5.14
C LYS A 40 -40.48 2.56 -4.98
N MET A 41 -41.08 2.24 -3.84
CA MET A 41 -41.67 0.92 -3.60
C MET A 41 -42.81 0.64 -4.59
N ALA A 42 -43.66 1.64 -4.87
CA ALA A 42 -44.76 1.52 -5.83
C ALA A 42 -44.28 1.25 -7.27
N GLN A 43 -43.03 1.57 -7.60
CA GLN A 43 -42.43 1.30 -8.91
C GLN A 43 -41.95 -0.15 -9.08
N ILE A 44 -41.85 -0.92 -7.98
CA ILE A 44 -41.40 -2.32 -7.99
C ILE A 44 -42.59 -3.22 -8.33
N THR A 45 -42.68 -3.65 -9.58
CA THR A 45 -43.79 -4.45 -10.11
C THR A 45 -43.44 -5.90 -10.37
N LEU A 46 -42.16 -6.26 -10.30
CA LEU A 46 -41.67 -7.61 -10.55
C LEU A 46 -40.94 -8.16 -9.31
N SER A 47 -41.11 -9.45 -9.04
CA SER A 47 -40.41 -10.14 -7.95
C SER A 47 -38.89 -10.04 -8.06
N SER A 48 -38.36 -10.03 -9.29
CA SER A 48 -36.93 -9.88 -9.57
C SER A 48 -36.36 -8.49 -9.22
N GLN A 49 -37.22 -7.48 -9.04
CA GLN A 49 -36.84 -6.13 -8.60
C GLN A 49 -36.91 -5.98 -7.07
N CYS A 50 -37.65 -6.86 -6.39
CA CYS A 50 -37.82 -6.88 -4.93
C CYS A 50 -36.69 -7.66 -4.25
N VAL A 51 -35.45 -7.19 -4.42
CA VAL A 51 -34.25 -7.85 -3.94
C VAL A 51 -33.43 -6.89 -3.08
N GLY A 52 -33.03 -7.33 -1.89
CA GLY A 52 -32.22 -6.56 -0.97
C GLY A 52 -32.68 -6.69 0.48
N ASP A 53 -31.88 -6.15 1.40
CA ASP A 53 -32.24 -6.11 2.80
C ASP A 53 -33.46 -5.21 3.03
N GLY A 54 -34.41 -5.68 3.84
CA GLY A 54 -35.57 -4.91 4.27
C GLY A 54 -36.80 -4.99 3.38
N VAL A 55 -36.74 -5.68 2.25
CA VAL A 55 -37.90 -5.89 1.37
C VAL A 55 -38.18 -7.39 1.19
N ALA A 56 -39.45 -7.73 0.98
CA ALA A 56 -39.88 -9.10 0.70
C ALA A 56 -41.06 -9.10 -0.26
N TRP A 57 -41.00 -9.99 -1.26
CA TRP A 57 -42.11 -10.26 -2.15
C TRP A 57 -43.15 -11.14 -1.45
N LYS A 58 -44.37 -10.63 -1.28
CA LYS A 58 -45.49 -11.34 -0.66
C LYS A 58 -46.78 -11.02 -1.41
N ASP A 59 -47.58 -12.04 -1.67
CA ASP A 59 -48.92 -11.91 -2.26
C ASP A 59 -48.97 -11.08 -3.56
N GLY A 60 -47.93 -11.18 -4.38
CA GLY A 60 -47.84 -10.47 -5.66
C GLY A 60 -47.38 -9.01 -5.56
N ALA A 61 -46.92 -8.56 -4.39
CA ALA A 61 -46.37 -7.21 -4.19
C ALA A 61 -45.05 -7.23 -3.42
N CYS A 62 -44.20 -6.22 -3.66
CA CYS A 62 -43.04 -5.97 -2.81
C CYS A 62 -43.49 -5.23 -1.55
N SER A 63 -43.06 -5.70 -0.38
CA SER A 63 -43.45 -5.15 0.91
C SER A 63 -42.23 -4.89 1.79
N PHE A 64 -42.29 -3.84 2.61
CA PHE A 64 -41.27 -3.58 3.63
C PHE A 64 -41.36 -4.60 4.75
N VAL A 65 -40.21 -5.17 5.11
CA VAL A 65 -40.07 -6.01 6.30
C VAL A 65 -39.85 -5.08 7.52
N PRO A 66 -40.70 -5.15 8.55
CA PRO A 66 -40.51 -4.37 9.78
C PRO A 66 -39.10 -4.56 10.36
N ASP A 67 -38.52 -3.48 10.86
CA ASP A 67 -37.22 -3.46 11.56
C ASP A 67 -36.02 -4.01 10.78
N LYS A 68 -36.16 -4.17 9.46
CA LYS A 68 -35.09 -4.64 8.57
C LYS A 68 -34.65 -3.58 7.56
N ALA A 69 -34.91 -2.30 7.81
CA ALA A 69 -34.40 -1.24 6.95
C ALA A 69 -32.87 -1.40 6.78
N PRO A 70 -32.35 -1.29 5.54
CA PRO A 70 -30.93 -1.41 5.30
C PRO A 70 -30.21 -0.28 6.06
N LYS A 71 -29.00 -0.56 6.53
CA LYS A 71 -28.17 0.50 7.08
C LYS A 71 -27.73 1.43 5.94
N PRO A 72 -27.60 2.74 6.17
CA PRO A 72 -26.98 3.62 5.19
C PRO A 72 -25.59 3.10 4.82
N THR A 73 -25.21 3.26 3.56
CA THR A 73 -23.90 2.83 3.07
C THR A 73 -23.16 4.04 2.50
N CYS A 74 -21.83 4.06 2.57
CA CYS A 74 -21.06 5.12 1.93
C CYS A 74 -20.80 4.89 0.43
N GLY A 75 -21.58 3.99 -0.19
CA GLY A 75 -21.26 3.42 -1.49
C GLY A 75 -20.09 2.43 -1.43
N THR A 76 -19.76 1.85 -2.59
CA THR A 76 -18.77 0.77 -2.72
C THR A 76 -17.39 1.23 -3.18
N ALA A 77 -17.19 2.54 -3.34
CA ALA A 77 -16.00 3.06 -4.03
C ALA A 77 -14.69 2.88 -3.24
N ILE A 78 -14.75 2.76 -1.90
CA ILE A 78 -13.58 2.64 -1.05
C ILE A 78 -13.86 1.59 0.05
N PRO A 79 -13.03 0.54 0.20
CA PRO A 79 -13.26 -0.54 1.18
C PRO A 79 -13.29 -0.07 2.64
N ASP A 80 -12.63 1.06 2.94
CA ASP A 80 -12.45 1.57 4.29
C ASP A 80 -13.54 2.57 4.71
N LEU A 81 -14.60 2.75 3.91
CA LEU A 81 -15.69 3.66 4.27
C LEU A 81 -16.68 2.98 5.21
N ALA A 82 -16.96 3.63 6.33
CA ALA A 82 -17.98 3.25 7.28
C ALA A 82 -18.96 4.41 7.50
N VAL A 83 -20.20 4.10 7.89
CA VAL A 83 -21.14 5.13 8.36
C VAL A 83 -20.99 5.26 9.87
N LYS A 84 -20.71 6.47 10.34
CA LYS A 84 -20.62 6.79 11.77
C LYS A 84 -21.31 8.12 12.03
N ASP A 85 -22.22 8.13 13.01
CA ASP A 85 -22.99 9.33 13.40
C ASP A 85 -23.71 10.01 12.21
N GLY A 86 -24.24 9.21 11.28
CA GLY A 86 -24.94 9.71 10.09
C GLY A 86 -24.05 10.35 9.04
N LYS A 87 -22.74 10.14 9.14
CA LYS A 87 -21.74 10.66 8.23
C LYS A 87 -20.95 9.52 7.63
N CYS A 88 -20.50 9.72 6.41
CA CYS A 88 -19.46 8.85 5.90
C CYS A 88 -18.17 9.14 6.63
N VAL A 89 -17.47 8.09 7.02
CA VAL A 89 -16.16 8.22 7.63
C VAL A 89 -15.22 7.21 6.99
N VAL A 90 -14.00 7.63 6.70
CA VAL A 90 -12.95 6.64 6.42
C VAL A 90 -12.57 6.06 7.77
N GLN A 91 -12.90 4.80 8.02
CA GLN A 91 -12.45 4.06 9.19
C GLN A 91 -11.26 3.20 8.78
N ARG A 92 -10.06 3.79 8.83
CA ARG A 92 -8.83 3.01 8.67
C ARG A 92 -8.41 2.45 10.02
N SER A 93 -8.59 1.14 10.17
CA SER A 93 -7.95 0.36 11.23
C SER A 93 -6.48 0.06 10.92
N THR A 94 -6.08 0.23 9.65
CA THR A 94 -4.73 -0.09 9.21
C THR A 94 -3.73 1.01 9.59
N PRO A 95 -2.52 0.62 10.02
CA PRO A 95 -1.51 1.56 10.54
C PRO A 95 -1.05 2.55 9.49
N ARG A 96 -0.81 3.81 9.89
CA ARG A 96 -0.22 4.84 9.03
C ARG A 96 1.11 4.35 8.45
N SER A 97 1.40 4.69 7.18
CA SER A 97 2.77 4.59 6.66
C SER A 97 3.67 5.30 7.65
N ALA A 98 4.78 4.67 8.03
CA ALA A 98 5.53 5.17 9.16
C ALA A 98 6.04 6.61 8.88
N PRO A 99 6.12 7.44 9.94
CA PRO A 99 6.57 8.83 9.83
C PRO A 99 7.99 8.82 9.28
N GLY A 100 8.15 9.20 8.02
CA GLY A 100 9.42 9.17 7.31
C GLY A 100 9.71 10.47 6.58
N GLN A 101 10.73 10.45 5.73
CA GLN A 101 10.99 11.52 4.78
C GLN A 101 9.95 11.47 3.65
N TYR A 102 9.23 12.56 3.45
CA TYR A 102 8.19 12.75 2.44
C TYR A 102 8.70 13.55 1.24
N VAL A 103 9.86 14.21 1.32
CA VAL A 103 10.39 15.05 0.23
C VAL A 103 10.56 14.22 -1.05
N GLY A 104 10.00 14.70 -2.16
CA GLY A 104 9.98 13.99 -3.44
C GLY A 104 8.86 12.96 -3.59
N ASP A 105 8.06 12.72 -2.54
CA ASP A 105 6.90 11.86 -2.64
C ASP A 105 5.73 12.57 -3.31
N CYS A 106 4.89 11.75 -3.92
CA CYS A 106 3.67 12.15 -4.56
C CYS A 106 2.48 11.60 -3.79
N PHE A 107 1.52 12.46 -3.47
CA PHE A 107 0.25 12.07 -2.90
C PHE A 107 -0.83 12.15 -3.97
N LYS A 108 -1.70 11.15 -4.02
CA LYS A 108 -2.96 11.22 -4.76
C LYS A 108 -4.11 11.34 -3.76
N VAL A 109 -4.81 12.45 -3.78
CA VAL A 109 -6.00 12.66 -2.95
C VAL A 109 -7.09 11.73 -3.43
N VAL A 110 -7.57 10.85 -2.55
CA VAL A 110 -8.58 9.82 -2.90
C VAL A 110 -9.89 9.96 -2.12
N ALA A 111 -9.94 10.77 -1.05
CA ALA A 111 -11.16 10.94 -0.29
C ALA A 111 -12.26 11.65 -1.09
N GLU A 112 -13.45 11.04 -1.04
CA GLU A 112 -14.72 11.65 -1.41
C GLU A 112 -15.52 11.83 -0.15
N PRO A 113 -15.41 13.03 0.38
CA PRO A 113 -16.16 14.05 -0.31
C PRO A 113 -15.47 15.40 -0.20
N GLN A 114 -15.97 16.23 -1.08
CA GLN A 114 -15.53 17.58 -1.24
C GLN A 114 -16.41 18.46 -0.34
N PRO A 115 -15.81 19.48 0.30
CA PRO A 115 -14.37 19.74 0.39
C PRO A 115 -13.73 18.90 1.52
N ASN A 116 -12.51 18.41 1.31
CA ASN A 116 -11.66 18.21 2.47
C ASN A 116 -11.29 19.60 3.00
N ASP A 117 -11.16 19.77 4.31
CA ASP A 117 -10.78 21.06 4.91
C ASP A 117 -9.38 21.54 4.45
N LEU A 118 -8.67 20.72 3.69
CA LEU A 118 -7.34 21.00 3.13
C LEU A 118 -7.41 21.73 1.78
N GLY A 119 -8.60 21.87 1.18
CA GLY A 119 -8.80 22.56 -0.09
C GLY A 119 -8.16 21.84 -1.29
N PHE A 120 -8.11 20.50 -1.26
CA PHE A 120 -7.66 19.65 -2.38
C PHE A 120 -8.82 18.91 -3.03
N SER A 121 -8.80 18.83 -4.36
CA SER A 121 -9.81 18.12 -5.15
C SER A 121 -9.59 16.60 -5.17
N ARG A 122 -10.66 15.82 -5.32
CA ARG A 122 -10.54 14.36 -5.52
C ARG A 122 -9.70 14.08 -6.77
N GLY A 123 -8.74 13.17 -6.66
CA GLY A 123 -7.84 12.80 -7.74
C GLY A 123 -6.69 13.76 -7.97
N GLU A 124 -6.67 14.91 -7.27
CA GLU A 124 -5.55 15.85 -7.30
C GLU A 124 -4.28 15.14 -6.83
N ARG A 125 -3.19 15.41 -7.55
CA ARG A 125 -1.86 14.93 -7.17
C ARG A 125 -1.07 16.08 -6.58
N LEU A 126 -0.34 15.76 -5.53
CA LEU A 126 0.49 16.69 -4.80
C LEU A 126 1.90 16.12 -4.78
N VAL A 127 2.93 16.95 -4.96
CA VAL A 127 4.32 16.56 -4.73
C VAL A 127 4.87 17.34 -3.55
N VAL A 128 5.58 16.67 -2.66
CA VAL A 128 6.22 17.30 -1.51
C VAL A 128 7.55 17.91 -1.95
N GLN A 129 7.65 19.22 -1.82
CA GLN A 129 8.86 19.99 -2.17
C GLN A 129 9.80 20.13 -0.98
N SER A 130 9.25 20.27 0.22
CA SER A 130 10.02 20.28 1.46
C SER A 130 9.16 19.84 2.64
N GLN A 131 9.81 19.51 3.75
CA GLN A 131 9.15 19.22 5.02
C GLN A 131 9.88 19.90 6.17
N THR A 132 9.15 20.19 7.24
CA THR A 132 9.69 20.64 8.52
C THR A 132 9.10 19.78 9.63
N ASP A 133 9.90 19.45 10.63
CA ASP A 133 9.46 18.69 11.79
C ASP A 133 8.63 19.59 12.72
N GLU A 134 7.46 19.12 13.14
CA GLU A 134 6.55 19.87 14.00
C GLU A 134 5.92 18.96 15.06
N GLY A 135 6.62 18.79 16.18
CA GLY A 135 6.25 17.83 17.23
C GLY A 135 6.32 16.39 16.72
N ASP A 136 5.23 15.63 16.90
CA ASP A 136 5.09 14.24 16.43
C ASP A 136 4.62 14.13 14.97
N ASP A 137 4.62 15.24 14.23
CA ASP A 137 4.14 15.34 12.85
C ASP A 137 5.15 16.04 11.93
N LYS A 138 4.86 16.04 10.63
CA LYS A 138 5.64 16.75 9.62
C LYS A 138 4.76 17.80 8.94
N LEU A 139 5.20 19.05 8.92
CA LEU A 139 4.59 20.09 8.10
C LEU A 139 5.16 20.01 6.68
N LEU A 140 4.30 19.71 5.71
CA LEU A 140 4.69 19.49 4.33
C LEU A 140 4.38 20.73 3.49
N ARG A 141 5.34 21.15 2.66
CA ARG A 141 5.10 22.12 1.58
C ARG A 141 4.85 21.35 0.30
N VAL A 142 3.61 21.37 -0.17
CA VAL A 142 3.15 20.60 -1.32
C VAL A 142 2.78 21.51 -2.48
N ALA A 143 3.14 21.09 -3.69
CA ALA A 143 2.70 21.71 -4.95
C ALA A 143 1.75 20.77 -5.68
N ARG A 144 0.84 21.31 -6.50
CA ARG A 144 0.08 20.51 -7.47
C ARG A 144 1.06 19.80 -8.40
N ALA A 145 0.74 18.55 -8.73
CA ALA A 145 1.57 17.72 -9.58
C ALA A 145 0.76 17.02 -10.67
N GLU A 146 1.45 16.64 -11.73
CA GLU A 146 0.96 15.74 -12.76
C GLU A 146 1.83 14.49 -12.83
N ARG A 147 1.37 13.45 -13.54
CA ARG A 147 2.24 12.30 -13.83
C ARG A 147 3.39 12.80 -14.68
N ALA A 148 4.62 12.51 -14.28
CA ALA A 148 5.77 12.81 -15.10
C ALA A 148 5.66 12.03 -16.42
N SER A 149 6.16 12.63 -17.50
CA SER A 149 6.30 11.97 -18.80
C SER A 149 7.76 12.05 -19.24
N PHE A 150 8.23 10.99 -19.91
CA PHE A 150 9.55 10.98 -20.55
C PHE A 150 9.36 10.62 -22.01
N GLY A 151 9.69 11.56 -22.90
CA GLY A 151 9.40 11.42 -24.34
C GLY A 151 7.91 11.27 -24.65
N GLY A 152 7.02 11.92 -23.89
CA GLY A 152 5.57 11.81 -24.05
C GLY A 152 4.93 10.54 -23.49
N LEU A 153 5.72 9.55 -23.04
CA LEU A 153 5.21 8.37 -22.36
C LEU A 153 5.01 8.68 -20.86
N PRO A 154 3.79 8.49 -20.32
CA PRO A 154 3.55 8.71 -18.90
C PRO A 154 4.34 7.68 -18.09
N ILE A 155 5.12 8.15 -17.12
CA ILE A 155 5.76 7.27 -16.15
C ILE A 155 4.80 7.14 -14.96
N PRO A 156 4.13 5.99 -14.78
CA PRO A 156 2.97 5.87 -13.88
C PRO A 156 3.26 6.11 -12.39
N TYR A 157 4.52 6.33 -12.03
CA TYR A 157 4.97 6.45 -10.64
C TYR A 157 5.73 7.73 -10.33
N PHE A 158 6.00 8.59 -11.30
CA PHE A 158 6.69 9.86 -11.07
C PHE A 158 5.70 11.00 -11.13
N CYS A 159 5.94 12.02 -10.31
CA CYS A 159 5.15 13.23 -10.31
C CYS A 159 6.07 14.44 -10.50
N SER A 160 5.61 15.38 -11.31
CA SER A 160 6.30 16.64 -11.56
C SER A 160 5.42 17.77 -11.09
N ALA A 161 5.99 18.75 -10.38
CA ALA A 161 5.25 19.94 -9.96
C ALA A 161 4.77 20.71 -11.19
N THR A 162 3.52 21.16 -11.17
CA THR A 162 2.90 21.91 -12.29
C THR A 162 2.48 23.33 -11.92
N GLY A 163 2.79 23.80 -10.71
CA GLY A 163 2.51 25.17 -10.30
C GLY A 163 3.46 25.68 -9.21
N PRO A 164 3.60 27.01 -9.08
CA PRO A 164 4.43 27.64 -8.06
C PRO A 164 3.75 27.69 -6.69
N GLU A 165 2.43 27.46 -6.62
CA GLU A 165 1.67 27.54 -5.37
C GLU A 165 2.05 26.38 -4.45
N LEU A 166 2.62 26.74 -3.30
CA LEU A 166 2.95 25.81 -2.23
C LEU A 166 1.89 25.93 -1.14
N LYS A 167 1.11 24.87 -0.94
CA LYS A 167 0.23 24.74 0.21
C LYS A 167 0.99 24.07 1.35
N GLN A 168 0.75 24.52 2.58
CA GLN A 168 1.25 23.86 3.77
C GLN A 168 0.18 22.92 4.31
N VAL A 169 0.56 21.68 4.57
CA VAL A 169 -0.35 20.67 5.11
C VAL A 169 0.40 19.73 6.02
N ARG A 170 -0.20 19.34 7.14
CA ARG A 170 0.41 18.33 8.01
C ARG A 170 0.33 16.96 7.34
N ALA A 171 1.38 16.15 7.49
CA ALA A 171 1.39 14.78 6.97
C ALA A 171 0.24 13.96 7.56
N SER A 172 -0.04 14.13 8.86
CA SER A 172 -1.20 13.51 9.51
C SER A 172 -2.53 13.89 8.85
N GLN A 173 -2.69 15.12 8.38
CA GLN A 173 -3.89 15.62 7.71
C GLN A 173 -4.03 15.05 6.30
N LEU A 174 -2.95 14.98 5.51
CA LEU A 174 -2.99 14.31 4.19
C LEU A 174 -3.34 12.82 4.31
N ASN A 175 -2.71 12.15 5.29
CA ASN A 175 -2.99 10.73 5.57
C ASN A 175 -4.43 10.53 6.04
N ALA A 176 -4.93 11.46 6.87
CA ALA A 176 -6.33 11.50 7.30
C ALA A 176 -7.27 11.74 6.10
N ALA A 177 -6.94 12.63 5.16
CA ALA A 177 -7.70 12.82 3.92
C ALA A 177 -7.60 11.63 2.94
N GLY A 178 -7.14 10.47 3.40
CA GLY A 178 -7.10 9.23 2.66
C GLY A 178 -5.99 9.17 1.63
N ALA A 179 -5.16 10.20 1.48
CA ALA A 179 -4.22 10.34 0.37
C ALA A 179 -3.34 9.10 0.20
N SER A 180 -3.26 8.59 -1.03
CA SER A 180 -2.35 7.49 -1.37
C SER A 180 -0.96 8.05 -1.62
N ARG A 181 0.05 7.46 -0.95
CA ARG A 181 1.45 7.85 -1.06
C ARG A 181 2.13 7.03 -2.15
N LEU A 182 2.74 7.72 -3.09
CA LEU A 182 3.60 7.22 -4.15
C LEU A 182 4.99 7.79 -3.87
N GLY A 183 5.88 6.98 -3.34
CA GLY A 183 7.10 7.47 -2.69
C GLY A 183 8.35 6.67 -3.01
N TRP A 184 9.51 7.32 -2.88
CA TRP A 184 10.77 6.58 -2.87
C TRP A 184 10.91 5.95 -1.48
N THR A 185 11.43 4.74 -1.44
CA THR A 185 11.76 4.04 -0.20
C THR A 185 13.12 3.42 -0.39
N TYR A 186 13.91 3.40 0.67
CA TYR A 186 15.21 2.78 0.69
C TYR A 186 15.41 2.10 2.04
N GLY A 187 16.46 1.31 2.17
CA GLY A 187 16.76 0.67 3.44
C GLY A 187 17.68 -0.50 3.24
N VAL A 188 17.68 -1.40 4.21
CA VAL A 188 18.48 -2.62 4.17
C VAL A 188 17.53 -3.82 4.14
N LEU A 189 17.82 -4.79 3.29
CA LEU A 189 17.10 -6.06 3.26
C LEU A 189 18.07 -7.23 3.42
N THR A 190 17.51 -8.38 3.79
CA THR A 190 18.22 -9.66 3.81
C THR A 190 17.49 -10.68 2.95
N MET A 191 18.26 -11.49 2.24
CA MET A 191 17.76 -12.58 1.39
C MET A 191 18.36 -13.91 1.85
N PRO A 192 17.80 -14.53 2.90
CA PRO A 192 18.40 -15.70 3.54
C PRO A 192 18.31 -16.99 2.71
N PHE A 193 17.34 -17.06 1.78
CA PHE A 193 17.08 -18.24 0.97
C PHE A 193 17.01 -17.87 -0.51
N LYS A 194 17.90 -18.46 -1.30
CA LYS A 194 17.94 -18.31 -2.76
C LYS A 194 17.67 -19.66 -3.43
N TYR A 195 16.74 -19.68 -4.37
CA TYR A 195 16.46 -20.82 -5.22
C TYR A 195 17.05 -20.60 -6.61
N TYR A 196 17.97 -21.48 -7.01
CA TYR A 196 18.62 -21.45 -8.32
C TYR A 196 17.89 -22.37 -9.29
N ARG A 197 17.17 -21.76 -10.24
CA ARG A 197 16.33 -22.52 -11.17
C ARG A 197 17.12 -23.46 -12.08
N HIS A 198 18.34 -23.09 -12.47
CA HIS A 198 19.18 -23.88 -13.36
C HIS A 198 19.54 -25.25 -12.76
N ASP A 199 19.90 -25.25 -11.48
CA ASP A 199 20.35 -26.46 -10.78
C ASP A 199 19.28 -27.07 -9.87
N LYS A 200 18.11 -26.43 -9.77
CA LYS A 200 17.02 -26.80 -8.85
C LYS A 200 17.50 -26.92 -7.40
N SER A 201 18.43 -26.06 -7.01
CA SER A 201 19.08 -26.09 -5.69
C SER A 201 18.68 -24.90 -4.83
N PHE A 202 18.55 -25.14 -3.53
CA PHE A 202 18.43 -24.09 -2.52
C PHE A 202 19.79 -23.77 -1.93
N SER A 203 20.10 -22.48 -1.82
CA SER A 203 21.23 -21.98 -1.05
C SER A 203 20.71 -21.21 0.15
N SER A 204 21.11 -21.63 1.34
CA SER A 204 20.93 -20.88 2.57
C SER A 204 22.17 -20.03 2.82
N GLY A 205 22.00 -18.73 2.94
CA GLY A 205 23.07 -17.78 3.21
C GLY A 205 22.49 -16.37 3.25
N ALA A 206 22.74 -15.65 4.34
CA ALA A 206 22.23 -14.29 4.49
C ALA A 206 23.00 -13.36 3.54
N SER A 207 22.34 -12.93 2.46
CA SER A 207 22.82 -11.78 1.68
C SER A 207 22.18 -10.53 2.23
N ILE A 208 22.98 -9.57 2.69
CA ILE A 208 22.53 -8.30 3.27
C ILE A 208 22.98 -7.15 2.38
N GLY A 209 22.13 -6.14 2.22
CA GLY A 209 22.55 -4.93 1.55
C GLY A 209 21.45 -3.91 1.35
N PRO A 210 21.83 -2.73 0.83
CA PRO A 210 20.89 -1.67 0.56
C PRO A 210 19.91 -2.03 -0.55
N TYR A 211 18.71 -1.46 -0.45
CA TYR A 211 17.75 -1.39 -1.54
C TYR A 211 17.26 0.04 -1.73
N VAL A 212 16.83 0.33 -2.95
CA VAL A 212 16.05 1.50 -3.30
C VAL A 212 14.83 1.04 -4.11
N GLY A 213 13.68 1.64 -3.87
CA GLY A 213 12.44 1.22 -4.48
C GLY A 213 11.41 2.32 -4.56
N ARG A 214 10.39 2.05 -5.36
CA ARG A 214 9.22 2.91 -5.52
C ARG A 214 8.02 2.23 -4.87
N ARG A 215 7.51 2.87 -3.83
CA ARG A 215 6.35 2.45 -3.07
C ARG A 215 5.07 3.03 -3.68
N SER A 216 4.05 2.20 -3.80
CA SER A 216 2.69 2.57 -4.17
C SER A 216 1.70 1.93 -3.23
N GLY A 217 0.84 2.72 -2.60
CA GLY A 217 -0.24 2.20 -1.80
C GLY A 217 -0.78 3.21 -0.78
N ALA A 218 -1.45 2.67 0.22
CA ALA A 218 -1.96 3.43 1.35
C ALA A 218 -1.22 3.04 2.63
N ALA A 219 -1.55 3.75 3.70
CA ALA A 219 -1.22 3.37 5.06
C ALA A 219 -1.60 1.89 5.33
N GLY A 220 -0.62 1.08 5.73
CA GLY A 220 -0.80 -0.30 6.19
C GLY A 220 -0.92 -1.39 5.12
N SER A 221 -1.05 -1.00 3.85
CA SER A 221 -0.96 -1.90 2.70
C SER A 221 -0.32 -1.15 1.53
N ALA A 222 0.94 -1.46 1.25
CA ALA A 222 1.68 -0.89 0.13
C ALA A 222 2.50 -1.94 -0.59
N ILE A 223 2.63 -1.77 -1.90
CA ILE A 223 3.49 -2.57 -2.75
C ILE A 223 4.68 -1.69 -3.13
N THR A 224 5.89 -2.24 -2.99
CA THR A 224 7.13 -1.58 -3.38
C THR A 224 7.81 -2.38 -4.46
N PHE A 225 8.09 -1.78 -5.60
CA PHE A 225 9.08 -2.34 -6.53
C PHE A 225 10.46 -1.85 -6.09
N ALA A 226 11.42 -2.75 -5.90
CA ALA A 226 12.75 -2.40 -5.41
C ALA A 226 13.86 -3.05 -6.22
N VAL A 227 15.01 -2.36 -6.23
CA VAL A 227 16.30 -2.87 -6.69
C VAL A 227 17.23 -2.90 -5.48
N ALA A 228 18.00 -3.98 -5.35
CA ALA A 228 18.91 -4.22 -4.25
C ALA A 228 20.28 -4.63 -4.75
N ALA A 229 21.30 -4.21 -4.00
CA ALA A 229 22.67 -4.64 -4.13
C ALA A 229 23.10 -5.24 -2.79
N THR A 230 23.45 -6.53 -2.77
CA THR A 230 23.74 -7.24 -1.51
C THR A 230 25.11 -7.88 -1.54
N ILE A 231 25.68 -8.10 -0.35
CA ILE A 231 26.85 -8.94 -0.15
C ILE A 231 26.48 -10.13 0.72
N GLY A 232 27.06 -11.30 0.46
CA GLY A 232 26.81 -12.50 1.26
C GLY A 232 27.91 -13.54 1.09
N SER A 233 27.96 -14.50 2.01
CA SER A 233 28.83 -15.68 1.90
C SER A 233 28.12 -16.77 1.09
N VAL A 234 28.84 -17.39 0.15
CA VAL A 234 28.41 -18.55 -0.63
C VAL A 234 29.48 -19.64 -0.57
N LYS A 235 29.08 -20.90 -0.72
CA LYS A 235 30.05 -22.02 -0.74
C LYS A 235 30.59 -22.21 -2.15
N GLY A 236 31.90 -22.07 -2.31
CA GLY A 236 32.63 -22.49 -3.50
C GLY A 236 32.95 -23.98 -3.48
N GLU A 237 33.45 -24.49 -4.59
CA GLU A 237 34.02 -25.84 -4.70
C GLU A 237 35.46 -25.74 -5.20
N VAL A 238 36.39 -26.34 -4.46
CA VAL A 238 37.73 -26.63 -4.95
C VAL A 238 37.68 -28.04 -5.52
N ARG A 239 38.09 -28.21 -6.77
CA ARG A 239 38.12 -29.51 -7.46
C ARG A 239 39.55 -29.88 -7.79
N ASP A 240 39.90 -31.13 -7.54
CA ASP A 240 41.16 -31.69 -8.03
C ASP A 240 41.14 -31.71 -9.56
N ALA A 241 42.18 -31.16 -10.19
CA ALA A 241 42.28 -31.07 -11.65
C ALA A 241 42.35 -32.44 -12.34
N THR A 242 42.77 -33.48 -11.61
CA THR A 242 43.01 -34.83 -12.14
C THR A 242 41.76 -35.72 -12.02
N THR A 243 41.10 -35.69 -10.87
CA THR A 243 39.97 -36.60 -10.56
C THR A 243 38.61 -35.92 -10.67
N ASN A 244 38.57 -34.59 -10.82
CA ASN A 244 37.35 -33.77 -10.80
C ASN A 244 36.51 -33.94 -9.51
N THR A 245 37.10 -34.48 -8.44
CA THR A 245 36.45 -34.64 -7.13
C THR A 245 36.54 -33.34 -6.34
N VAL A 246 35.48 -33.00 -5.60
CA VAL A 246 35.47 -31.84 -4.71
C VAL A 246 36.36 -32.13 -3.50
N THR A 247 37.46 -31.38 -3.37
CA THR A 247 38.45 -31.53 -2.29
C THR A 247 38.25 -30.53 -1.16
N GLY A 248 37.47 -29.46 -1.39
CA GLY A 248 37.13 -28.49 -0.37
C GLY A 248 35.94 -27.61 -0.76
N THR A 249 35.29 -27.04 0.25
CA THR A 249 34.15 -26.12 0.08
C THR A 249 34.38 -24.82 0.84
N PRO A 250 35.27 -23.93 0.34
CA PRO A 250 35.56 -22.67 1.00
C PRO A 250 34.37 -21.72 0.95
N GLU A 251 34.28 -20.84 1.94
CA GLU A 251 33.36 -19.71 1.90
C GLU A 251 33.94 -18.61 1.02
N LEU A 252 33.12 -18.13 0.08
CA LEU A 252 33.45 -17.07 -0.86
C LEU A 252 32.50 -15.90 -0.65
N MET A 253 33.02 -14.68 -0.79
CA MET A 253 32.19 -13.48 -0.82
C MET A 253 31.54 -13.32 -2.19
N ALA A 254 30.21 -13.22 -2.20
CA ALA A 254 29.41 -12.92 -3.38
C ALA A 254 28.80 -11.53 -3.30
N TYR A 255 28.83 -10.81 -4.42
CA TYR A 255 28.03 -9.62 -4.66
C TYR A 255 26.80 -10.01 -5.46
N SER A 256 25.62 -9.52 -5.07
CA SER A 256 24.38 -9.78 -5.80
C SER A 256 23.70 -8.49 -6.21
N VAL A 257 23.10 -8.51 -7.40
CA VAL A 257 22.15 -7.49 -7.85
C VAL A 257 20.81 -8.17 -8.02
N ALA A 258 19.76 -7.54 -7.51
CA ALA A 258 18.42 -8.09 -7.53
C ALA A 258 17.36 -7.01 -7.72
N PHE A 259 16.21 -7.40 -8.26
CA PHE A 259 15.01 -6.58 -8.28
C PHE A 259 13.81 -7.41 -7.88
N GLY A 260 12.75 -6.77 -7.38
CA GLY A 260 11.62 -7.51 -6.84
C GLY A 260 10.48 -6.63 -6.40
N TRP A 261 9.44 -7.30 -5.89
CA TRP A 261 8.30 -6.66 -5.26
C TRP A 261 8.29 -7.00 -3.78
N MET A 262 8.00 -6.00 -2.95
CA MET A 262 7.76 -6.14 -1.53
C MET A 262 6.34 -5.69 -1.20
N TYR A 263 5.76 -6.32 -0.20
CA TYR A 263 4.48 -5.97 0.37
C TYR A 263 4.65 -5.62 1.84
N ASP A 264 4.09 -4.48 2.22
CA ASP A 264 4.11 -3.99 3.59
C ASP A 264 2.93 -4.55 4.36
N ILE A 265 3.21 -5.32 5.40
CA ILE A 265 2.22 -5.87 6.33
C ILE A 265 2.31 -5.06 7.63
N SER A 266 1.28 -4.26 7.90
CA SER A 266 1.17 -3.60 9.20
C SER A 266 -0.13 -3.98 9.90
N LYS A 267 -0.02 -4.52 11.12
CA LYS A 267 -1.16 -5.06 11.88
C LYS A 267 -1.64 -4.15 13.03
N ALA A 268 -0.81 -3.21 13.48
CA ALA A 268 -1.16 -2.32 14.60
C ALA A 268 -0.61 -0.91 14.38
N PRO A 269 -1.38 0.14 14.68
CA PRO A 269 -0.92 1.52 14.55
C PRO A 269 0.37 1.77 15.33
N GLY A 270 1.28 2.57 14.77
CA GLY A 270 2.56 2.89 15.41
C GLY A 270 3.60 1.75 15.39
N VAL A 271 3.26 0.58 14.85
CA VAL A 271 4.23 -0.51 14.64
C VAL A 271 4.84 -0.38 13.25
N LYS A 272 6.17 -0.56 13.18
CA LYS A 272 6.90 -0.58 11.90
C LYS A 272 6.36 -1.70 11.02
N PRO A 273 6.01 -1.43 9.74
CA PRO A 273 5.50 -2.46 8.85
C PRO A 273 6.54 -3.55 8.65
N PHE A 274 6.09 -4.80 8.74
CA PHE A 274 6.87 -5.96 8.35
C PHE A 274 6.82 -6.08 6.82
N LYS A 275 7.99 -6.20 6.16
CA LYS A 275 8.06 -6.32 4.70
C LYS A 275 8.37 -7.75 4.32
N ILE A 276 7.56 -8.29 3.41
CA ILE A 276 7.84 -9.54 2.71
C ILE A 276 8.01 -9.25 1.23
N GLY A 277 8.88 -9.97 0.55
CA GLY A 277 9.10 -9.74 -0.87
C GLY A 277 9.54 -10.95 -1.65
N LEU A 278 9.41 -10.84 -2.97
CA LEU A 278 9.94 -11.78 -3.94
C LEU A 278 10.95 -11.05 -4.82
N PHE A 279 12.18 -11.54 -4.82
CA PHE A 279 13.29 -10.95 -5.57
C PHE A 279 13.85 -11.92 -6.58
N PHE A 280 14.33 -11.37 -7.69
CA PHE A 280 15.02 -12.04 -8.78
C PHE A 280 16.38 -11.39 -8.91
N GLY A 281 17.44 -12.18 -8.96
CA GLY A 281 18.78 -11.62 -9.01
C GLY A 281 19.81 -12.59 -9.53
N GLN A 282 21.06 -12.13 -9.48
CA GLN A 282 22.24 -12.91 -9.84
C GLN A 282 23.34 -12.67 -8.83
N ASP A 283 24.09 -13.73 -8.53
CA ASP A 283 25.29 -13.65 -7.69
C ASP A 283 26.54 -13.57 -8.57
N ARG A 284 27.51 -12.76 -8.15
CA ARG A 284 28.82 -12.61 -8.77
C ARG A 284 29.88 -12.84 -7.71
N VAL A 285 30.74 -13.82 -7.95
CA VAL A 285 31.92 -14.09 -7.12
C VAL A 285 33.15 -13.72 -7.96
N SER A 286 34.10 -13.03 -7.32
CA SER A 286 35.39 -12.73 -7.96
C SER A 286 36.06 -14.02 -8.41
N GLY A 287 36.61 -14.05 -9.61
CA GLY A 287 37.27 -15.23 -10.17
C GLY A 287 38.61 -15.49 -9.49
N ASP A 288 38.59 -16.07 -8.29
CA ASP A 288 39.77 -16.74 -7.76
C ASP A 288 39.95 -18.07 -8.50
N LYS A 289 41.19 -18.39 -8.91
CA LYS A 289 41.49 -19.62 -9.68
C LYS A 289 41.35 -20.89 -8.85
N VAL A 290 41.35 -20.77 -7.51
CA VAL A 290 41.39 -21.93 -6.60
C VAL A 290 40.00 -22.49 -6.30
N ALA A 291 38.97 -21.64 -6.26
CA ALA A 291 37.61 -22.05 -5.89
C ALA A 291 36.59 -21.62 -6.95
N ASN A 292 35.82 -22.56 -7.46
CA ASN A 292 34.78 -22.29 -8.45
C ASN A 292 33.42 -22.18 -7.76
N TYR A 293 32.70 -21.09 -8.02
CA TYR A 293 31.31 -20.96 -7.61
C TYR A 293 30.38 -21.35 -8.76
N LYS A 294 29.75 -22.53 -8.65
CA LYS A 294 28.89 -23.10 -9.70
C LYS A 294 27.75 -22.17 -10.15
N GLN A 295 27.23 -21.34 -9.23
CA GLN A 295 26.12 -20.42 -9.53
C GLN A 295 26.57 -19.02 -9.95
N ASN A 296 27.85 -18.80 -10.26
CA ASN A 296 28.35 -17.49 -10.65
C ASN A 296 27.65 -16.99 -11.93
N GLY A 297 26.99 -15.83 -11.84
CA GLY A 297 26.18 -15.24 -12.91
C GLY A 297 24.86 -15.96 -13.19
N ARG A 298 24.48 -16.97 -12.40
CA ARG A 298 23.21 -17.68 -12.56
C ARG A 298 22.08 -16.94 -11.86
N GLY A 299 20.92 -16.93 -12.52
CA GLY A 299 19.71 -16.34 -11.98
C GLY A 299 19.14 -17.15 -10.81
N TRP A 300 18.67 -16.44 -9.79
CA TRP A 300 17.98 -17.01 -8.64
C TRP A 300 16.68 -16.26 -8.34
N VAL A 301 15.82 -16.92 -7.57
CA VAL A 301 14.62 -16.34 -6.96
C VAL A 301 14.77 -16.43 -5.44
N ALA A 302 14.48 -15.36 -4.72
CA ALA A 302 14.58 -15.31 -3.27
C ALA A 302 13.31 -14.77 -2.63
N PHE A 303 12.94 -15.35 -1.50
CA PHE A 303 12.00 -14.73 -0.58
C PHE A 303 12.76 -13.80 0.36
N GLN A 304 12.29 -12.58 0.43
CA GLN A 304 12.83 -11.54 1.30
C GLN A 304 11.91 -11.39 2.51
N ILE A 305 12.56 -11.24 3.67
CA ILE A 305 11.94 -10.85 4.92
C ILE A 305 12.73 -9.66 5.45
N GLY A 306 12.07 -8.61 5.89
CA GLY A 306 12.78 -7.43 6.38
C GLY A 306 11.91 -6.41 7.07
N PHE A 307 12.61 -5.43 7.64
CA PHE A 307 12.02 -4.28 8.31
C PHE A 307 12.47 -3.02 7.58
N ASP A 308 11.59 -2.03 7.53
CA ASP A 308 11.98 -0.73 7.02
C ASP A 308 12.83 0.03 8.05
N PHE A 309 13.94 0.61 7.60
CA PHE A 309 14.77 1.51 8.38
C PHE A 309 14.61 2.98 7.96
N THR A 310 13.85 3.28 6.89
CA THR A 310 13.66 4.66 6.41
C THR A 310 12.80 5.55 7.30
N ASP A 311 12.03 4.96 8.21
CA ASP A 311 11.08 5.68 9.06
C ASP A 311 11.60 5.70 10.52
N ASN A 312 12.63 6.51 10.76
CA ASN A 312 13.10 6.95 12.09
C ASN A 312 12.79 8.43 12.30
#